data_AF-A0AAU9N7W2-F1
#
_entry.id   AF-A0AAU9N7W2-F1
#
_cell.length_a   1.000
_cell.length_b   1.000
_cell.length_c   1.000
_cell.angle_alpha   90.00
_cell.angle_beta   90.00
_cell.angle_gamma   90.00
#
_symmetry.space_group_name_H-M   'P 1'
#
loop_
_entity.id
_entity.type
_entity.pdbx_description
1 polymer ?
#
loop_
_entity_poly.entity_id
_entity_poly.type
_entity_poly.pdbx_seq_one_letter_code
_entity_poly.pdbx_strand_id
1 'polypeptide(L)'
;MIRQFIYDKKHPFIERYDKFESNIKDAIKKDKELLTFEKVQLVFFSSSKNHFYLTCINLEEPSVDAIDNMNSVAMLKRAYRDAPEELKLLFSRYLMTVNNKSALSLEGVEPDRASGSKTRWN
;
A
#
# COMPACT_ATOMS: atom_id res chain seq x y z
N MET A 1 7.83 -19.15 -12.99
CA MET A 1 7.86 -17.70 -12.71
C MET A 1 7.06 -17.44 -11.43
N ILE A 2 7.69 -17.40 -10.26
CA ILE A 2 6.99 -17.26 -8.97
C ILE A 2 6.51 -15.82 -8.83
N ARG A 3 5.20 -15.54 -8.91
CA ARG A 3 4.63 -14.26 -8.42
C ARG A 3 4.87 -14.19 -6.91
N GLN A 4 5.37 -13.05 -6.42
CA GLN A 4 5.49 -12.84 -4.98
C GLN A 4 4.08 -13.01 -4.42
N PHE A 5 3.92 -13.83 -3.37
CA PHE A 5 2.63 -14.30 -2.85
C PHE A 5 1.60 -13.17 -2.70
N ILE A 6 2.03 -12.00 -2.21
CA ILE A 6 1.20 -10.80 -2.02
C ILE A 6 0.53 -10.27 -3.30
N TYR A 7 1.04 -10.64 -4.49
CA TYR A 7 0.51 -10.24 -5.81
C TYR A 7 -0.22 -11.37 -6.55
N ASP A 8 -0.29 -12.58 -5.99
CA ASP A 8 -0.94 -13.69 -6.67
C ASP A 8 -2.44 -13.73 -6.34
N LYS A 9 -3.25 -13.15 -7.23
CA LYS A 9 -4.71 -13.09 -7.11
C LYS A 9 -5.42 -14.44 -7.10
N LYS A 10 -4.70 -15.56 -7.27
CA LYS A 10 -5.24 -16.89 -6.98
C LYS A 10 -5.48 -17.11 -5.48
N HIS A 11 -4.73 -16.40 -4.63
CA HIS A 11 -4.93 -16.39 -3.19
C HIS A 11 -5.96 -15.33 -2.80
N PRO A 12 -6.90 -15.65 -1.87
CA PRO A 12 -7.80 -14.68 -1.27
C PRO A 12 -7.07 -13.44 -0.74
N PHE A 13 -7.76 -12.29 -0.79
CA PHE A 13 -7.20 -11.03 -0.28
C PHE A 13 -6.70 -11.16 1.16
N ILE A 14 -7.45 -11.84 2.03
CA ILE A 14 -7.09 -12.00 3.44
C ILE A 14 -5.75 -12.74 3.62
N GLU A 15 -5.51 -13.80 2.86
CA GLU A 15 -4.24 -14.54 2.94
C GLU A 15 -3.07 -13.65 2.49
N ARG A 16 -3.25 -12.92 1.40
CA ARG A 16 -2.24 -11.96 0.90
C ARG A 16 -1.97 -10.85 1.90
N TYR A 17 -3.03 -10.36 2.57
CA TYR A 17 -2.95 -9.36 3.63
C TYR A 17 -2.20 -9.89 4.85
N ASP A 18 -2.52 -11.08 5.35
CA ASP A 18 -1.84 -11.66 6.53
C ASP A 18 -0.34 -11.78 6.28
N LYS A 19 0.04 -12.21 5.06
CA LYS A 19 1.45 -12.27 4.68
C LYS A 19 2.10 -10.88 4.57
N PHE A 20 1.39 -9.91 4.00
CA PHE A 20 1.87 -8.53 3.92
C PHE A 20 2.07 -7.92 5.31
N GLU A 21 1.08 -8.06 6.19
CA GLU A 21 1.11 -7.54 7.57
C GLU A 21 2.30 -8.14 8.34
N SER A 22 2.49 -9.46 8.26
CA SER A 22 3.65 -10.12 8.88
C SER A 22 4.97 -9.53 8.38
N ASN A 23 5.12 -9.29 7.08
CA ASN A 23 6.34 -8.71 6.53
C ASN A 23 6.59 -7.28 7.02
N ILE A 24 5.55 -6.43 7.08
CA ILE A 24 5.65 -5.06 7.61
C ILE A 24 6.07 -5.09 9.07
N LYS A 25 5.35 -5.85 9.90
CA LYS A 25 5.65 -5.97 11.35
C LYS A 25 7.08 -6.43 11.57
N ASP A 26 7.56 -7.40 10.79
CA ASP A 26 8.95 -7.86 10.87
C ASP A 26 9.98 -6.81 10.45
N ALA A 27 9.67 -6.01 9.42
CA ALA A 27 10.57 -4.96 8.93
C ALA A 27 10.73 -3.82 9.94
N ILE A 28 9.66 -3.43 10.62
CA ILE A 28 9.65 -2.29 11.54
C ILE A 28 9.83 -2.69 13.01
N LYS A 29 9.91 -3.99 13.36
CA LYS A 29 9.89 -4.43 14.77
C LYS A 29 10.95 -3.82 15.69
N LYS A 30 12.06 -3.31 15.13
CA LYS A 30 13.14 -2.67 15.88
C LYS A 30 12.98 -1.15 15.99
N ASP A 31 12.02 -0.57 15.28
CA ASP A 31 11.76 0.85 15.22
C ASP A 31 10.37 1.16 15.78
N LYS A 32 10.35 1.66 17.02
CA LYS A 32 9.11 1.99 17.72
C LYS A 32 8.40 3.21 17.12
N GLU A 33 9.11 4.08 16.41
CA GLU A 33 8.53 5.28 15.82
C GLU A 33 7.71 4.94 14.57
N LEU A 34 7.98 3.79 13.95
CA LEU A 34 7.29 3.32 12.75
C LEU A 34 6.03 2.49 13.05
N LEU A 35 5.70 2.21 14.31
CA LEU A 35 4.56 1.35 14.67
C LEU A 35 3.21 1.89 14.18
N THR A 36 3.07 3.23 14.11
CA THR A 36 1.81 3.89 13.73
C THR A 36 1.90 4.63 12.39
N PHE A 37 3.10 4.81 11.83
CA PHE A 37 3.36 5.63 10.65
C PHE A 37 2.87 7.09 10.77
N GLU A 38 2.58 7.60 11.97
CA GLU A 38 2.00 8.96 12.16
C GLU A 38 2.92 10.08 11.68
N LYS A 39 4.24 9.88 11.79
CA LYS A 39 5.26 10.86 11.38
C LYS A 39 5.87 10.55 10.00
N VAL A 40 5.34 9.55 9.30
CA VAL A 40 5.87 9.11 8.01
C VAL A 40 5.08 9.78 6.89
N GLN A 41 5.79 10.44 5.97
CA GLN A 41 5.18 11.08 4.80
C GLN A 41 5.28 10.22 3.54
N LEU A 42 6.40 9.50 3.37
CA LEU A 42 6.65 8.69 2.19
C LEU A 42 7.04 7.26 2.60
N VAL A 43 6.49 6.27 1.89
CA VAL A 43 6.81 4.86 2.10
C VAL A 43 7.28 4.25 0.78
N PHE A 44 8.42 3.58 0.81
CA PHE A 44 9.00 2.92 -0.36
C PHE A 44 8.97 1.41 -0.20
N PHE A 45 8.36 0.73 -1.16
CA PHE A 45 8.42 -0.73 -1.29
C PHE A 45 9.33 -1.11 -2.44
N SER A 46 10.46 -1.73 -2.13
CA SER A 46 11.35 -2.28 -3.15
C SER A 46 10.80 -3.59 -3.71
N SER A 47 10.86 -3.75 -5.03
CA SER A 47 10.54 -5.02 -5.68
C SER A 47 11.70 -5.42 -6.60
N SER A 48 12.18 -6.65 -6.40
CA SER A 48 13.26 -7.23 -7.19
C SER A 48 12.78 -8.56 -7.77
N LYS A 49 12.36 -8.53 -9.03
CA LYS A 49 12.04 -9.75 -9.77
C LYS A 49 12.91 -9.93 -11.01
N ASN A 50 13.02 -8.88 -11.82
CA ASN A 50 13.86 -8.84 -13.03
C ASN A 50 14.48 -7.44 -13.30
N HIS A 51 14.07 -6.42 -12.55
CA HIS A 51 14.52 -5.03 -12.56
C HIS A 51 14.24 -4.46 -11.17
N PHE A 52 14.95 -3.40 -10.79
CA PHE A 52 14.75 -2.73 -9.51
C PHE A 52 13.82 -1.55 -9.71
N TYR A 53 12.65 -1.61 -9.09
CA TYR A 53 11.76 -0.46 -9.00
C TYR A 53 11.26 -0.31 -7.56
N LEU A 54 10.88 0.92 -7.23
CA LEU A 54 10.31 1.29 -5.95
C LEU A 54 8.86 1.70 -6.18
N THR A 55 7.93 1.10 -5.44
CA THR A 55 6.60 1.70 -5.27
C THR A 55 6.72 2.75 -4.19
N CYS A 56 6.45 4.01 -4.52
CA CYS A 56 6.39 5.13 -3.60
C CYS A 56 4.93 5.41 -3.25
N ILE A 57 4.60 5.36 -1.96
CA ILE A 57 3.29 5.76 -1.45
C ILE A 57 3.47 7.07 -0.69
N ASN A 58 2.77 8.11 -1.13
CA ASN A 58 2.74 9.41 -0.47
C ASN A 58 1.54 9.46 0.49
N LEU A 59 1.82 9.63 1.77
CA LEU A 59 0.84 9.73 2.86
C LEU A 59 0.40 11.17 3.16
N GLU A 60 1.17 12.15 2.70
CA GLU A 60 0.87 13.58 2.80
C GLU A 60 -0.05 14.04 1.68
N GLU A 61 0.27 13.65 0.44
CA GLU A 61 -0.60 13.77 -0.73
C GLU A 61 -0.96 12.35 -1.19
N PRO A 62 -2.11 11.79 -0.76
CA PRO A 62 -2.48 10.38 -0.97
C PRO A 62 -2.36 9.93 -2.44
N SER A 63 -1.22 9.35 -2.78
CA SER A 63 -0.89 8.89 -4.13
C SER A 63 0.03 7.67 -4.10
N VAL A 64 0.07 6.96 -5.22
CA VAL A 64 1.01 5.87 -5.45
C VAL A 64 1.71 6.07 -6.79
N ASP A 65 3.03 5.98 -6.77
CA ASP A 65 3.88 6.09 -7.94
C ASP A 65 4.87 4.93 -7.99
N ALA A 66 5.42 4.67 -9.18
CA ALA A 66 6.50 3.71 -9.37
C ALA A 66 7.74 4.44 -9.87
N ILE A 67 8.82 4.36 -9.10
CA ILE A 67 10.14 4.86 -9.48
C ILE A 67 10.91 3.70 -10.09
N ASP A 68 11.14 3.77 -11.39
CA ASP A 68 11.86 2.76 -12.17
C ASP A 68 13.12 3.39 -12.75
N ASN A 69 14.24 2.66 -12.69
CA ASN A 69 15.49 3.09 -13.30
C ASN A 69 15.57 2.76 -14.80
N MET A 70 14.57 2.08 -15.36
CA MET A 70 14.41 1.85 -16.78
C MET A 70 13.59 2.99 -17.42
N ASN A 71 14.22 3.73 -18.35
CA ASN A 71 13.77 4.99 -18.96
C ASN A 71 12.55 4.87 -19.91
N SER A 72 11.47 4.19 -19.52
CA SER A 72 10.29 3.98 -20.38
C SER A 72 8.98 3.94 -19.60
N VAL A 73 8.32 5.10 -19.49
CA VAL A 73 6.96 5.26 -18.90
C VAL A 73 5.95 4.30 -19.57
N ALA A 74 6.10 4.04 -20.87
CA ALA A 74 5.25 3.14 -21.63
C ALA A 74 5.40 1.66 -21.23
N MET A 75 6.55 1.26 -20.66
CA MET A 75 6.77 -0.09 -20.16
C MET A 75 6.28 -0.31 -18.74
N LEU A 76 6.13 0.76 -17.93
CA LEU A 76 5.72 0.64 -16.52
C LEU A 76 4.37 -0.07 -16.35
N LYS A 77 3.29 0.43 -16.98
CA LYS A 77 1.96 -0.19 -16.87
C LYS A 77 1.93 -1.64 -17.35
N ARG A 78 2.73 -1.97 -18.37
CA ARG A 78 2.79 -3.33 -18.93
C ARG A 78 3.63 -4.28 -18.05
N ALA A 79 4.72 -3.77 -17.47
CA ALA A 79 5.65 -4.52 -16.63
C ALA A 79 5.07 -4.77 -15.24
N TYR A 80 4.44 -3.76 -14.64
CA TYR A 80 3.95 -3.79 -13.25
C TYR A 80 2.48 -4.12 -13.12
N ARG A 81 1.70 -3.95 -14.20
CA ARG A 81 0.25 -4.13 -14.21
C ARG A 81 -0.40 -3.39 -13.04
N ASP A 82 -0.96 -4.14 -12.11
CA ASP A 82 -1.72 -3.71 -10.94
C ASP A 82 -0.90 -3.75 -9.64
N ALA A 83 0.38 -4.13 -9.66
CA ALA A 83 1.17 -4.31 -8.44
C ALA A 83 1.28 -3.07 -7.53
N PRO A 84 1.48 -1.83 -8.05
CA PRO A 84 1.50 -0.64 -7.21
C PRO A 84 0.16 -0.40 -6.50
N GLU A 85 -0.95 -0.58 -7.21
CA GLU A 85 -2.30 -0.41 -6.65
C GLU A 85 -2.65 -1.51 -5.64
N GLU A 86 -2.25 -2.75 -5.89
CA GLU A 86 -2.42 -3.85 -4.93
C GLU A 86 -1.62 -3.61 -3.64
N LEU A 87 -0.38 -3.09 -3.75
CA LEU A 87 0.39 -2.67 -2.58
C LEU A 87 -0.29 -1.55 -1.82
N LYS A 88 -0.82 -0.54 -2.53
CA LYS A 88 -1.56 0.56 -1.92
C LYS A 88 -2.75 0.05 -1.12
N LEU A 89 -3.54 -0.88 -1.66
CA LEU A 89 -4.68 -1.50 -0.97
C LEU A 89 -4.26 -2.28 0.28
N LEU A 90 -3.23 -3.14 0.16
CA LEU A 90 -2.71 -3.89 1.31
C LEU A 90 -2.18 -2.96 2.41
N PHE A 91 -1.49 -1.89 2.01
CA PHE A 91 -0.92 -0.92 2.95
C PHE A 91 -1.99 -0.03 3.58
N SER A 92 -2.98 0.43 2.81
CA SER A 92 -4.17 1.11 3.35
C SER A 92 -4.83 0.27 4.43
N ARG A 93 -5.05 -1.02 4.16
CA ARG A 93 -5.65 -1.93 5.12
C ARG A 93 -4.82 -2.06 6.39
N TYR A 94 -3.50 -2.09 6.28
CA TYR A 94 -2.60 -2.08 7.43
C TYR A 94 -2.68 -0.76 8.21
N LEU A 95 -2.72 0.39 7.53
CA LEU A 95 -2.86 1.70 8.18
C LEU A 95 -4.17 1.80 8.98
N MET A 96 -5.26 1.15 8.53
CA MET A 96 -6.48 1.04 9.32
C MET A 96 -6.28 0.30 10.64
N THR A 97 -5.51 -0.80 10.66
CA THR A 97 -5.31 -1.60 11.88
C THR A 97 -4.47 -0.88 12.93
N VAL A 98 -3.60 0.04 12.49
CA VAL A 98 -2.83 0.92 13.37
C VAL A 98 -3.47 2.29 13.57
N ASN A 99 -4.73 2.46 13.16
CA ASN A 99 -5.53 3.69 13.30
C ASN A 99 -4.86 4.96 12.73
N ASN A 100 -4.15 4.82 11.61
CA ASN A 100 -3.50 5.94 10.93
C ASN A 100 -4.51 6.69 10.03
N LYS A 101 -4.52 8.02 10.13
CA LYS A 101 -5.44 8.91 9.41
C LYS A 101 -5.37 8.81 7.88
N SER A 102 -4.22 8.43 7.32
CA SER A 102 -4.00 8.35 5.88
C SER A 102 -4.59 7.09 5.25
N ALA A 103 -5.11 6.14 6.06
CA ALA A 103 -5.68 4.89 5.57
C ALA A 103 -6.85 5.12 4.60
N LEU A 104 -7.88 5.84 5.03
CA LEU A 104 -9.09 6.08 4.22
C LEU A 104 -8.77 6.84 2.93
N SER A 105 -7.90 7.85 3.04
CA SER A 105 -7.50 8.67 1.90
C SER A 105 -6.71 7.87 0.85
N LEU A 106 -5.91 6.89 1.26
CA LEU A 106 -5.18 6.02 0.33
C LEU A 106 -6.08 5.01 -0.38
N GLU A 107 -7.14 4.56 0.28
CA GLU A 107 -8.14 3.66 -0.31
C GLU A 107 -9.01 4.34 -1.36
N GLY A 108 -8.93 5.67 -1.49
CA GLY A 108 -9.81 6.46 -2.35
C GLY A 108 -11.21 6.64 -1.76
N VAL A 109 -11.36 6.40 -0.46
CA VAL A 109 -12.57 6.71 0.29
C VAL A 109 -12.40 8.14 0.78
N GLU A 110 -13.14 9.10 0.21
CA GLU A 110 -13.17 10.44 0.80
C GLU A 110 -13.61 10.29 2.27
N PRO A 111 -12.88 10.87 3.25
CA PRO A 111 -13.42 10.98 4.58
C PRO A 111 -14.73 11.74 4.45
N ASP A 112 -15.85 11.12 4.85
CA ASP A 112 -17.16 11.78 4.85
C ASP A 112 -16.95 13.17 5.43
N ARG A 113 -17.00 14.19 4.55
CA ARG A 113 -17.01 15.57 4.99
C ARG A 113 -18.15 15.62 5.98
N ALA A 114 -17.89 16.10 7.18
CA ALA A 114 -18.89 16.29 8.20
C ALA A 114 -20.00 17.22 7.68
N SER A 115 -20.91 16.70 6.88
CA SER A 115 -22.22 17.21 6.58
C SER A 115 -23.15 16.22 7.24
N GLY A 116 -23.75 16.66 8.34
CA GLY A 116 -24.63 15.83 9.14
C GLY A 116 -25.71 15.17 8.30
N SER A 117 -25.58 13.87 8.10
CA SER A 117 -26.71 13.00 7.78
C SER A 117 -26.38 11.61 8.29
N LYS A 118 -27.13 11.19 9.32
CA LYS A 118 -27.11 9.85 9.88
C LYS A 118 -27.39 8.84 8.77
N THR A 119 -26.43 7.99 8.43
CA THR A 119 -26.72 6.75 7.70
C THR A 119 -26.51 5.58 8.64
N ARG A 120 -27.63 4.96 8.98
CA ARG A 120 -27.75 3.75 9.77
C ARG A 120 -27.53 2.58 8.82
N TRP A 121 -26.53 1.74 9.07
CA TRP A 121 -26.34 0.51 8.31
C TRP A 121 -27.17 -0.61 8.97
N ASN A 122 -28.09 -1.19 8.20
CA ASN A 122 -28.69 -2.51 8.45
C ASN A 122 -27.77 -3.59 7.89
#